data_AF-A0A2G6GBP3-F1
#
_entry.id   AF-A0A2G6GBP3-F1
#
_cell.length_a   1.000
_cell.length_b   1.000
_cell.length_c   1.000
_cell.angle_alpha   90.00
_cell.angle_beta   90.00
_cell.angle_gamma   90.00
#
_symmetry.space_group_name_H-M   'P 1'
#
loop_
_entity.id
_entity.type
_entity.pdbx_description
1 polymer ?
#
loop_
_entity_poly.entity_id
_entity_poly.type
_entity_poly.pdbx_seq_one_letter_code
_entity_poly.pdbx_strand_id
1 'polypeptide(L)'
;MNTFKKLAYAGAATVMLVEQKIFADGKSLFGTDNATGLDPNGKDANVAIMDVVKALLQFVTLIAVAYALYGGFMILTAGGDDARAKKGRTIIIQVLIGIVVMWLAYAIVSLVVNALA
;
A
#
# COMPACT_ATOMS: atom_id res chain seq x y z
N MET A 1 15.15 -26.58 30.00
CA MET A 1 14.03 -25.63 29.85
C MET A 1 14.42 -24.35 29.09
N ASN A 2 15.47 -24.35 28.24
CA ASN A 2 16.15 -23.11 27.82
C ASN A 2 16.31 -22.92 26.30
N THR A 3 15.95 -23.92 25.48
CA THR A 3 16.05 -23.87 24.02
C THR A 3 14.70 -23.63 23.34
N PHE A 4 13.63 -24.22 23.88
CA PHE A 4 12.26 -24.01 23.37
C PHE A 4 11.77 -22.56 23.56
N LYS A 5 12.06 -21.95 24.72
CA LYS A 5 11.79 -20.53 24.97
C LYS A 5 12.62 -19.60 24.07
N LYS A 6 13.88 -19.98 23.75
CA LYS A 6 14.76 -19.20 22.84
C LYS A 6 14.30 -19.28 21.40
N LEU A 7 13.78 -20.42 20.94
CA LEU A 7 13.24 -20.56 19.58
C LEU A 7 11.92 -19.79 19.42
N ALA A 8 11.03 -19.84 20.42
CA ALA A 8 9.81 -19.04 20.45
C ALA A 8 10.12 -17.54 20.49
N TYR A 9 11.09 -17.11 21.30
CA TYR A 9 11.53 -15.72 21.36
C TYR A 9 12.27 -15.28 20.09
N ALA A 10 13.04 -16.15 19.45
CA ALA A 10 13.71 -15.87 18.18
C ALA A 10 12.71 -15.73 17.03
N GLY A 11 11.69 -16.61 16.95
CA GLY A 11 10.60 -16.48 15.98
C GLY A 11 9.81 -15.18 16.17
N ALA A 12 9.43 -14.84 17.41
CA ALA A 12 8.78 -13.59 17.73
C ALA A 12 9.67 -12.37 17.44
N ALA A 13 10.97 -12.42 17.77
CA ALA A 13 11.92 -11.36 17.45
C ALA A 13 12.12 -11.18 15.94
N THR A 14 12.15 -12.26 15.16
CA THR A 14 12.23 -12.14 13.69
C THR A 14 10.98 -11.53 13.09
N VAL A 15 9.78 -11.83 13.63
CA VAL A 15 8.53 -11.21 13.17
C VAL A 15 8.47 -9.74 13.57
N MET A 16 8.84 -9.40 14.81
CA MET A 16 8.95 -8.00 15.27
C MET A 16 9.97 -7.18 14.45
N LEU A 17 11.07 -7.79 14.00
CA LEU A 17 12.07 -7.11 13.15
C LEU A 17 11.59 -6.95 11.70
N VAL A 18 10.79 -7.88 11.18
CA VAL A 18 10.15 -7.77 9.85
C VAL A 18 9.12 -6.65 9.85
N GLU A 19 8.35 -6.52 10.94
CA GLU A 19 7.49 -5.36 11.17
C GLU A 19 8.33 -4.08 11.15
N GLN A 20 9.42 -3.94 11.91
CA GLN A 20 10.19 -2.68 11.87
C GLN A 20 10.70 -2.27 10.48
N LYS A 21 11.05 -3.24 9.61
CA LYS A 21 11.51 -2.96 8.23
C LYS A 21 10.36 -2.48 7.35
N ILE A 22 9.20 -3.14 7.43
CA ILE A 22 8.00 -2.75 6.69
C ILE A 22 7.42 -1.43 7.22
N PHE A 23 7.68 -1.06 8.48
CA PHE A 23 7.25 0.22 9.05
C PHE A 23 8.31 1.32 8.84
N ALA A 24 9.58 0.97 8.57
CA ALA A 24 10.66 1.90 8.23
C ALA A 24 10.73 2.25 6.74
N ASP A 25 10.44 1.31 5.84
CA ASP A 25 10.13 1.62 4.43
C ASP A 25 8.64 1.94 4.26
N GLY A 26 7.81 1.64 5.27
CA GLY A 26 6.40 1.99 5.31
C GLY A 26 6.16 3.49 5.32
N LYS A 27 7.02 4.31 5.92
CA LYS A 27 6.90 5.78 5.90
C LYS A 27 7.15 6.41 4.51
N SER A 28 7.91 5.72 3.65
CA SER A 28 8.08 6.08 2.23
C SER A 28 7.03 5.42 1.31
N LEU A 29 6.35 4.36 1.76
CA LEU A 29 5.22 3.71 1.07
C LEU A 29 3.83 4.25 1.51
N PHE A 30 3.72 4.74 2.73
CA PHE A 30 2.57 5.37 3.39
C PHE A 30 3.04 6.77 3.80
N GLY A 31 2.94 7.71 2.85
CA GLY A 31 3.63 9.01 2.89
C GLY A 31 3.62 9.72 4.26
N THR A 32 4.79 9.79 4.89
CA THR A 32 5.12 10.78 5.92
C THR A 32 6.60 11.08 5.80
N ASP A 33 6.97 11.87 4.79
CA ASP A 33 8.32 12.43 4.70
C ASP A 33 8.35 13.97 4.63
N ASN A 34 7.22 14.70 4.51
CA ASN A 34 7.29 16.18 4.36
C ASN A 34 6.19 17.02 5.07
N ALA A 35 5.55 16.54 6.14
CA ALA A 35 4.52 17.35 6.84
C ALA A 35 5.07 18.39 7.85
N THR A 36 6.39 18.62 7.94
CA THR A 36 6.94 19.69 8.79
C THR A 36 8.17 20.32 8.13
N GLY A 37 7.95 21.20 7.15
CA GLY A 37 9.02 21.96 6.51
C GLY A 37 8.47 22.92 5.47
N LEU A 38 7.85 24.00 5.91
CA LEU A 38 7.61 25.17 5.06
C LEU A 38 8.99 25.78 4.75
N ASP A 39 9.60 25.42 3.62
CA ASP A 39 10.70 26.19 3.05
C ASP A 39 10.10 27.29 2.15
N PRO A 40 10.11 28.57 2.54
CA PRO A 40 9.37 29.62 1.85
C PRO A 40 10.00 30.09 0.52
N ASN A 41 10.96 29.37 -0.05
CA ASN A 41 11.77 29.87 -1.16
C ASN A 41 11.76 28.95 -2.38
N GLY A 42 10.62 28.90 -3.06
CA GLY A 42 10.61 28.93 -4.53
C GLY A 42 10.44 27.62 -5.32
N LYS A 43 9.95 26.52 -4.71
CA LYS A 43 9.48 25.32 -5.45
C LYS A 43 8.17 24.71 -4.88
N ASP A 44 7.37 25.51 -4.20
CA ASP A 44 6.25 25.05 -3.34
C ASP A 44 5.10 24.33 -4.06
N ALA A 45 4.81 24.68 -5.31
CA ALA A 45 3.74 24.03 -6.05
C ALA A 45 4.04 22.53 -6.27
N ASN A 46 5.29 22.18 -6.58
CA ASN A 46 5.68 20.81 -6.88
C ASN A 46 5.64 19.92 -5.62
N VAL A 47 6.03 20.46 -4.46
CA VAL A 47 5.99 19.74 -3.18
C VAL A 47 4.54 19.56 -2.71
N ALA A 48 3.71 20.60 -2.79
CA ALA A 48 2.30 20.52 -2.44
C ALA A 48 1.52 19.52 -3.31
N ILE A 49 1.79 19.48 -4.62
CA ILE A 49 1.18 18.51 -5.54
C ILE A 49 1.61 17.09 -5.17
N MET A 50 2.90 16.87 -4.87
CA MET A 50 3.40 15.56 -4.50
C MET A 50 2.78 15.05 -3.19
N ASP A 51 2.60 15.93 -2.20
CA ASP A 51 1.98 15.57 -0.92
C ASP A 51 0.49 15.25 -1.09
N VAL A 52 -0.24 16.01 -1.90
CA VAL A 52 -1.65 15.71 -2.20
C VAL A 52 -1.78 14.39 -2.95
N VAL A 53 -0.91 14.11 -3.93
CA VAL A 53 -0.91 12.84 -4.66
C VAL A 53 -0.62 11.67 -3.73
N LYS A 54 0.40 11.78 -2.86
CA LYS A 54 0.68 10.76 -1.84
C LYS A 54 -0.50 10.56 -0.90
N ALA A 55 -1.14 11.65 -0.46
CA ALA A 55 -2.29 11.60 0.43
C ALA A 55 -3.53 10.94 -0.21
N LEU A 56 -3.71 11.11 -1.52
CA LEU A 56 -4.74 10.41 -2.28
C LEU A 56 -4.37 8.93 -2.45
N LEU A 57 -3.12 8.62 -2.83
CA LEU A 57 -2.66 7.24 -3.04
C LEU A 57 -2.80 6.36 -1.79
N GLN A 58 -2.50 6.88 -0.59
CA GLN A 58 -2.71 6.13 0.65
C GLN A 58 -4.19 5.80 0.89
N PHE A 59 -5.11 6.72 0.59
CA PHE A 59 -6.53 6.52 0.77
C PHE A 59 -7.07 5.47 -0.20
N VAL A 60 -6.66 5.51 -1.46
CA VAL A 60 -7.10 4.50 -2.44
C VAL A 60 -6.49 3.13 -2.14
N THR A 61 -5.25 3.06 -1.64
CA THR A 61 -4.62 1.79 -1.24
C THR A 61 -5.39 1.11 -0.12
N LEU A 62 -5.83 1.86 0.89
CA LEU A 62 -6.66 1.35 1.98
C LEU A 62 -7.98 0.73 1.45
N ILE A 63 -8.63 1.43 0.52
CA ILE A 63 -9.85 0.96 -0.14
C ILE A 63 -9.57 -0.30 -0.97
N ALA A 64 -8.44 -0.36 -1.68
CA ALA A 64 -8.05 -1.51 -2.50
C ALA A 64 -7.91 -2.78 -1.63
N VAL A 65 -7.32 -2.66 -0.44
CA VAL A 65 -7.23 -3.79 0.52
C VAL A 65 -8.62 -4.25 0.96
N ALA A 66 -9.53 -3.32 1.26
CA ALA A 66 -10.91 -3.68 1.64
C ALA A 66 -11.64 -4.45 0.53
N TYR A 67 -11.51 -4.02 -0.74
CA TYR A 67 -12.08 -4.74 -1.88
C TYR A 67 -11.39 -6.09 -2.16
N ALA A 68 -10.07 -6.17 -1.96
CA ALA A 68 -9.34 -7.43 -2.09
C ALA A 68 -9.85 -8.47 -1.07
N LEU A 69 -10.05 -8.05 0.17
CA LEU A 69 -10.62 -8.90 1.22
C LEU A 69 -12.06 -9.31 0.90
N TYR A 70 -12.89 -8.39 0.40
CA TYR A 70 -14.26 -8.72 -0.01
C TYR A 70 -14.31 -9.75 -1.14
N GLY A 71 -13.52 -9.55 -2.20
CA GLY A 71 -13.44 -10.49 -3.32
C GLY A 71 -12.84 -11.85 -2.92
N GLY A 72 -11.82 -11.83 -2.06
CA GLY A 72 -11.19 -13.04 -1.52
C GLY A 72 -12.14 -13.83 -0.63
N PHE A 73 -12.84 -13.17 0.28
CA PHE A 73 -13.80 -13.81 1.17
C PHE A 73 -14.99 -14.40 0.38
N MET A 74 -15.42 -13.74 -0.69
CA MET A 74 -16.46 -14.27 -1.59
C MET A 74 -16.04 -15.56 -2.30
N ILE A 75 -14.78 -15.68 -2.71
CA ILE A 75 -14.25 -16.93 -3.31
C ILE A 75 -14.17 -18.03 -2.26
N LEU A 76 -13.66 -17.71 -1.07
CA LEU A 76 -13.42 -18.69 -0.02
C LEU A 76 -14.73 -19.23 0.59
N THR A 77 -15.76 -18.39 0.65
CA THR A 77 -17.09 -18.76 1.17
C THR A 77 -18.04 -19.30 0.10
N ALA A 78 -17.61 -19.41 -1.17
CA ALA A 78 -18.49 -19.84 -2.27
C ALA A 78 -18.97 -21.30 -2.14
N GLY A 79 -18.30 -22.16 -1.35
CA GLY A 79 -18.83 -23.47 -0.95
C GLY A 79 -19.20 -24.44 -2.08
N GLY A 80 -18.71 -24.20 -3.30
CA GLY A 80 -19.07 -24.97 -4.51
C GLY A 80 -20.06 -24.30 -5.46
N ASP A 81 -20.58 -23.10 -5.13
CA ASP A 81 -21.37 -22.27 -6.05
C ASP A 81 -20.43 -21.57 -7.05
N ASP A 82 -20.45 -22.08 -8.29
CA ASP A 82 -19.60 -21.61 -9.39
C ASP A 82 -19.89 -20.15 -9.78
N ALA A 83 -21.12 -19.68 -9.58
CA ALA A 83 -21.49 -18.29 -9.87
C ALA A 83 -20.86 -17.32 -8.86
N ARG A 84 -20.80 -17.70 -7.58
CA ARG A 84 -20.13 -16.89 -6.55
C ARG A 84 -18.62 -16.91 -6.68
N ALA A 85 -18.04 -18.07 -7.01
CA ALA A 85 -16.61 -18.18 -7.29
C ALA A 85 -16.21 -17.32 -8.49
N LYS A 86 -17.01 -17.35 -9.57
CA LYS A 86 -16.76 -16.53 -10.76
C LYS A 86 -16.86 -15.03 -10.48
N LYS A 87 -17.87 -14.59 -9.72
CA LYS A 87 -18.00 -13.19 -9.27
C LYS A 87 -16.79 -12.74 -8.45
N GLY A 88 -16.37 -13.54 -7.47
CA GLY A 88 -15.21 -13.20 -6.65
C GLY A 88 -13.92 -13.09 -7.47
N ARG A 89 -13.72 -13.97 -8.46
CA ARG A 89 -12.58 -13.86 -9.39
C ARG A 89 -12.61 -12.57 -10.21
N THR A 90 -13.78 -12.16 -10.69
CA THR A 90 -13.93 -10.88 -11.41
C THR A 90 -13.56 -9.70 -10.51
N ILE A 91 -13.96 -9.71 -9.24
CA ILE A 91 -13.58 -8.66 -8.27
C ILE A 91 -12.07 -8.61 -8.08
N ILE A 92 -11.41 -9.75 -7.86
CA ILE A 92 -9.95 -9.82 -7.71
C ILE A 92 -9.23 -9.26 -8.95
N ILE A 93 -9.69 -9.60 -10.16
CA ILE A 93 -9.12 -9.08 -11.40
C ILE A 93 -9.29 -7.57 -11.50
N GLN A 94 -10.46 -7.03 -11.12
CA GLN A 94 -10.70 -5.59 -11.10
C GLN A 94 -9.80 -4.86 -10.11
N VAL A 95 -9.58 -5.45 -8.93
CA VAL A 95 -8.66 -4.91 -7.91
C VAL A 95 -7.22 -4.89 -8.44
N LEU A 96 -6.77 -5.98 -9.09
CA LEU A 96 -5.45 -6.05 -9.72
C LEU A 96 -5.23 -4.94 -10.75
N ILE A 97 -6.22 -4.72 -11.62
CA ILE A 97 -6.16 -3.64 -12.62
C ILE A 97 -6.07 -2.27 -11.92
N GLY A 98 -6.83 -2.06 -10.84
CA GLY A 98 -6.75 -0.83 -10.05
C GLY A 98 -5.35 -0.55 -9.49
N ILE A 99 -4.69 -1.57 -8.95
CA ILE A 99 -3.32 -1.45 -8.41
C ILE A 99 -2.32 -1.10 -9.52
N VAL A 100 -2.42 -1.74 -10.69
CA VAL A 100 -1.54 -1.45 -11.84
C VAL A 100 -1.71 0.00 -12.31
N VAL A 101 -2.94 0.50 -12.37
CA VAL A 101 -3.22 1.90 -12.74
C VAL A 101 -2.63 2.89 -11.73
N MET A 102 -2.66 2.59 -10.42
CA MET A 102 -2.03 3.45 -9.42
C MET A 102 -0.53 3.62 -9.66
N TRP A 103 0.16 2.52 -10.00
CA TRP A 103 1.60 2.56 -10.25
C TRP A 103 1.94 3.38 -11.50
N LEU A 104 1.11 3.27 -12.53
CA LEU A 104 1.24 4.10 -13.74
C LEU A 104 0.98 5.58 -13.46
N ALA A 105 -0.05 5.91 -12.69
CA ALA A 105 -0.36 7.29 -12.32
C ALA A 105 0.79 7.95 -11.55
N TYR A 106 1.37 7.22 -10.58
CA TYR A 106 2.52 7.70 -9.83
C TYR A 106 3.74 7.98 -10.73
N ALA A 107 4.04 7.05 -11.65
CA ALA A 107 5.12 7.23 -12.61
C ALA A 107 4.94 8.50 -13.43
N ILE A 108 3.73 8.75 -13.96
CA ILE A 108 3.43 9.94 -14.75
C ILE A 108 3.60 11.22 -13.94
N VAL A 109 3.06 11.28 -12.70
CA VAL A 109 3.19 12.46 -11.84
C VAL A 109 4.66 12.75 -11.54
N SER A 110 5.45 11.73 -11.22
CA SER A 110 6.87 11.88 -10.93
C SER A 110 7.66 12.42 -12.13
N LEU A 111 7.29 11.99 -13.35
CA LEU A 111 7.90 12.48 -14.60
C LEU A 111 7.56 13.95 -14.85
N VAL A 112 6.31 14.36 -14.63
CA VAL A 112 5.88 15.76 -14.81
C VAL A 112 6.60 16.68 -13.83
N VAL A 113 6.70 16.28 -12.55
CA VAL A 113 7.39 17.07 -11.52
C VAL A 113 8.89 17.17 -11.82
N ASN A 114 9.52 16.09 -12.27
CA ASN A 114 10.95 16.10 -12.62
C ASN A 114 11.24 16.85 -13.93
N ALA A 115 10.28 16.91 -14.88
CA ALA A 115 10.42 17.67 -16.11
C ALA A 115 10.26 19.20 -15.91
N LEU A 116 9.61 19.62 -14.82
CA LEU A 116 9.41 21.03 -14.47
C LEU A 116 10.48 21.57 -13.48
N ALA A 117 11.26 20.69 -12.84
CA ALA A 117 12.27 21.02 -11.84
C ALA A 117 13.63 21.41 -12.44
#